data_AF-A0A9P9E2Z2-F1
#
_entry.id   AF-A0A9P9E2Z2-F1
#
_cell.length_a   1.000
_cell.length_b   1.000
_cell.length_c   1.000
_cell.angle_alpha   90.00
_cell.angle_beta   90.00
_cell.angle_gamma   90.00
#
_symmetry.space_group_name_H-M   'P 1'
#
loop_
_entity.id
_entity.type
_entity.pdbx_description
1 polymer ?
#
loop_
_entity_poly.entity_id
_entity_poly.type
_entity_poly.pdbx_seq_one_letter_code
_entity_poly.pdbx_strand_id
1 'polypeptide(L)'
;MTNNRNRCACSASFPSTELLADHLAEIRSQERYHATQLERCRRHLVSDSIDEEHVEAPRDPNPESKICPFPNCKRTKPFATNYKLWRHAAQHVRCGEVCVICFKPFEFASEIIRHCEENHRTESGRKATYMKETLEEVSRRVTSELYAAKAAFMERSILGSKSESKKRTRDEASMDSEGSEAQGEKSDALTAQDSQCHTTGIVSHPIHQLS
;
A
#
# COMPACT_ATOMS: atom_id res chain seq x y z
N MET A 1 43.44 -49.64 -1.20
CA MET A 1 42.27 -49.30 -0.35
C MET A 1 42.51 -47.93 0.24
N THR A 2 41.99 -46.85 -0.36
CA THR A 2 42.13 -45.49 0.17
C THR A 2 41.17 -45.33 1.35
N ASN A 3 41.74 -45.00 2.51
CA ASN A 3 41.02 -44.96 3.77
C ASN A 3 40.15 -43.68 3.80
N ASN A 4 38.86 -43.79 3.48
CA ASN A 4 37.89 -42.68 3.44
C ASN A 4 37.57 -42.07 4.84
N ARG A 5 38.35 -42.37 5.87
CA ARG A 5 38.08 -41.98 7.26
C ARG A 5 38.15 -40.47 7.51
N ASN A 6 38.82 -39.71 6.64
CA ASN A 6 39.04 -38.27 6.82
C ASN A 6 38.31 -37.43 5.75
N ARG A 7 37.11 -37.83 5.31
CA ARG A 7 36.28 -37.05 4.37
C ARG A 7 35.06 -36.44 5.07
N CYS A 8 34.81 -35.17 4.80
CA CYS A 8 33.60 -34.48 5.23
C CYS A 8 32.47 -34.67 4.19
N ALA A 9 31.21 -34.47 4.61
CA ALA A 9 30.04 -34.51 3.72
C ALA A 9 30.09 -33.46 2.59
N CYS A 10 30.83 -32.37 2.78
CA CYS A 10 31.13 -31.38 1.73
C CYS A 10 32.14 -31.89 0.68
N SER A 11 32.51 -33.18 0.73
CA SER A 11 33.51 -33.85 -0.11
C SER A 11 34.97 -33.44 0.11
N ALA A 12 35.27 -32.53 1.04
CA ALA A 12 36.65 -32.21 1.42
C ALA A 12 37.34 -33.41 2.09
N SER A 13 38.62 -33.62 1.77
CA SER A 13 39.47 -34.68 2.33
C SER A 13 40.61 -34.08 3.14
N PHE A 14 40.86 -34.63 4.32
CA PHE A 14 41.85 -34.08 5.26
C PHE A 14 43.01 -35.06 5.52
N PRO A 15 44.26 -34.56 5.61
CA PRO A 15 45.42 -35.39 5.93
C PRO A 15 45.37 -36.04 7.32
N SER A 16 44.71 -35.38 8.29
CA SER A 16 44.60 -35.84 9.68
C SER A 16 43.16 -35.72 10.19
N THR A 17 42.87 -36.43 11.28
CA THR A 17 41.59 -36.35 11.99
C THR A 17 41.41 -35.01 12.70
N GLU A 18 42.50 -34.38 13.14
CA GLU A 18 42.49 -33.05 13.76
C GLU A 18 42.01 -31.98 12.77
N LEU A 19 42.55 -31.97 11.55
CA LEU A 19 42.13 -31.03 10.51
C LEU A 19 40.66 -31.23 10.09
N LEU A 20 40.17 -32.47 10.08
CA LEU A 20 38.75 -32.74 9.87
C LEU A 20 37.90 -32.19 11.04
N ALA A 21 38.36 -32.36 12.29
CA ALA A 21 37.64 -31.86 13.47
C ALA A 21 37.54 -30.33 13.47
N ASP A 22 38.63 -29.63 13.12
CA ASP A 22 38.67 -28.17 12.98
C ASP A 22 37.72 -27.69 11.89
N HIS A 23 37.72 -28.35 10.72
CA HIS A 23 36.80 -28.03 9.65
C HIS A 23 35.32 -28.19 10.05
N LEU A 24 34.99 -29.28 10.76
CA LEU A 24 33.64 -29.48 11.28
C LEU A 24 33.27 -28.43 12.33
N ALA A 25 34.23 -27.95 13.12
CA ALA A 25 34.00 -26.86 14.08
C ALA A 25 33.72 -25.53 13.38
N GLU A 26 34.42 -25.24 12.27
CA GLU A 26 34.18 -24.07 11.43
C GLU A 26 32.77 -24.11 10.83
N ILE A 27 32.35 -25.23 10.23
CA ILE A 27 30.99 -25.39 9.67
C ILE A 27 29.94 -25.13 10.75
N ARG A 28 30.06 -25.74 11.93
CA ARG A 28 29.14 -25.50 13.06
C ARG A 28 29.15 -24.04 13.54
N SER A 29 30.27 -23.33 13.38
CA SER A 29 30.35 -21.90 13.68
C SER A 29 29.57 -21.08 12.66
N GLN A 30 29.74 -21.38 11.37
CA GLN A 30 28.99 -20.74 10.28
C GLN A 30 27.48 -20.97 10.41
N GLU A 31 27.05 -22.20 10.71
CA GLU A 31 25.63 -22.52 10.93
C GLU A 31 25.02 -21.64 12.04
N ARG A 32 25.73 -21.46 13.16
CA ARG A 32 25.29 -20.58 14.26
C ARG A 32 25.24 -19.11 13.84
N TYR A 33 26.22 -18.65 13.07
CA TYR A 33 26.22 -17.30 12.52
C TYR A 33 25.02 -17.07 11.60
N HIS A 34 24.76 -17.98 10.67
CA HIS A 34 23.62 -17.91 9.74
C HIS A 34 22.28 -17.97 10.49
N ALA A 35 22.15 -18.84 11.50
CA ALA A 35 20.96 -18.90 12.34
C ALA A 35 20.70 -17.56 13.06
N THR A 36 21.76 -16.92 13.57
CA THR A 36 21.66 -15.60 14.23
C THR A 36 21.23 -14.50 13.24
N GLN A 37 21.74 -14.54 12.00
CA GLN A 37 21.31 -13.60 10.95
C GLN A 37 19.85 -13.80 10.56
N LEU A 38 19.40 -15.05 10.41
CA LEU A 38 18.00 -15.37 10.14
C LEU A 38 17.08 -14.89 11.28
N GLU A 39 17.50 -15.06 12.53
CA GLU A 39 16.74 -14.59 13.69
C GLU A 39 16.68 -13.05 13.74
N ARG A 40 17.77 -12.37 13.34
CA ARG A 40 17.75 -10.91 13.17
C ARG A 40 16.76 -10.48 12.08
N CYS A 41 16.74 -11.15 10.94
CA CYS A 41 15.77 -10.89 9.87
C CYS A 41 14.33 -11.19 10.32
N ARG A 42 14.10 -12.26 11.08
CA ARG A 42 12.78 -12.57 11.66
C ARG A 42 12.31 -11.50 12.63
N ARG A 43 13.19 -10.93 13.46
CA ARG A 43 12.83 -9.80 14.33
C ARG A 43 12.39 -8.56 13.54
N HIS A 44 12.95 -8.32 12.35
CA HIS A 44 12.46 -7.26 11.47
C HIS A 44 11.03 -7.56 10.96
N LEU A 45 10.75 -8.80 10.55
CA LEU A 45 9.40 -9.23 10.14
C LEU A 45 8.39 -9.19 11.29
N VAL A 46 8.79 -9.59 12.50
CA VAL A 46 7.93 -9.60 13.68
C VAL A 46 7.72 -8.20 14.23
N SER A 47 8.66 -7.26 14.04
CA SER A 47 8.43 -5.85 14.40
C SER A 47 7.41 -5.18 13.48
N ASP A 48 7.30 -5.62 12.23
CA ASP A 48 6.22 -5.21 11.31
C ASP A 48 4.91 -5.99 11.56
N SER A 49 4.96 -7.05 12.38
CA SER A 49 3.82 -7.89 12.77
C SER A 49 3.54 -7.86 14.27
N ILE A 50 4.05 -6.89 15.03
CA ILE A 50 3.48 -6.61 16.34
C ILE A 50 2.05 -6.27 16.03
N ASP A 51 1.17 -7.11 16.56
CA ASP A 51 -0.25 -6.94 16.62
C ASP A 51 -0.54 -5.47 17.01
N GLU A 52 -0.66 -4.60 16.01
CA GLU A 52 -1.94 -3.93 15.79
C GLU A 52 -2.93 -5.07 15.98
N GLU A 53 -3.41 -5.22 17.22
CA GLU A 53 -4.77 -5.60 17.49
C GLU A 53 -5.52 -4.99 16.33
N HIS A 54 -5.80 -5.86 15.36
CA HIS A 54 -6.73 -5.59 14.32
C HIS A 54 -8.01 -5.50 15.14
N VAL A 55 -8.22 -4.35 15.82
CA VAL A 55 -9.47 -3.64 15.76
C VAL A 55 -9.83 -3.90 14.32
N GLU A 56 -10.74 -4.86 14.11
CA GLU A 56 -11.31 -5.07 12.81
C GLU A 56 -11.78 -3.67 12.47
N ALA A 57 -10.98 -2.94 11.68
CA ALA A 57 -11.35 -1.68 11.10
C ALA A 57 -12.66 -2.10 10.45
N PRO A 58 -13.81 -1.65 11.00
CA PRO A 58 -15.09 -2.32 10.79
C PRO A 58 -15.16 -2.61 9.32
N ARG A 59 -15.20 -3.90 8.92
CA ARG A 59 -15.13 -4.28 7.51
C ARG A 59 -16.13 -3.40 6.79
N ASP A 60 -15.61 -2.36 6.14
CA ASP A 60 -16.43 -1.21 5.81
C ASP A 60 -17.42 -1.76 4.79
N PRO A 61 -18.72 -1.86 5.11
CA PRO A 61 -19.66 -2.64 4.30
C PRO A 61 -19.84 -2.06 2.89
N ASN A 62 -19.17 -0.95 2.58
CA ASN A 62 -19.32 -0.22 1.36
C ASN A 62 -17.97 0.14 0.70
N PRO A 63 -17.46 -0.70 -0.21
CA PRO A 63 -16.26 -0.40 -1.00
C PRO A 63 -16.42 0.77 -2.00
N GLU A 64 -17.57 1.43 -2.10
CA GLU A 64 -17.99 1.97 -3.40
C GLU A 64 -17.72 3.47 -3.64
N SER A 65 -17.62 4.31 -2.62
CA SER A 65 -17.32 5.73 -2.87
C SER A 65 -15.84 6.05 -2.72
N LYS A 66 -15.05 5.75 -3.75
CA LYS A 66 -13.71 6.35 -3.94
C LYS A 66 -13.81 7.82 -4.37
N ILE A 67 -14.77 8.57 -3.87
CA ILE A 67 -14.97 10.01 -4.14
C ILE A 67 -14.28 10.79 -3.01
N CYS A 68 -13.84 12.02 -3.28
CA CYS A 68 -13.27 12.85 -2.22
C CYS A 68 -14.36 13.24 -1.21
N PRO A 69 -14.20 12.92 0.09
CA PRO A 69 -15.22 13.23 1.10
C PRO A 69 -15.12 14.65 1.69
N PHE A 70 -14.06 15.41 1.34
CA PHE A 70 -13.84 16.74 1.86
C PHE A 70 -14.90 17.72 1.35
N PRO A 71 -15.44 18.59 2.23
CA PRO A 71 -16.42 19.58 1.82
C PRO A 71 -15.82 20.54 0.79
N ASN A 72 -16.63 20.99 -0.17
CA ASN A 72 -16.22 21.91 -1.24
C ASN A 72 -15.17 21.37 -2.22
N CYS A 73 -14.80 20.08 -2.13
CA CYS A 73 -13.97 19.47 -3.16
C CYS A 73 -14.76 19.40 -4.48
N LYS A 74 -14.26 20.08 -5.52
CA LYS A 74 -14.88 20.12 -6.85
C LYS A 74 -14.82 18.79 -7.60
N ARG A 75 -14.00 17.83 -7.13
CA ARG A 75 -13.79 16.57 -7.82
C ARG A 75 -14.91 15.59 -7.47
N THR A 76 -15.80 15.36 -8.43
CA THR A 76 -16.91 14.39 -8.32
C THR A 76 -16.57 13.00 -8.84
N LYS A 77 -15.59 12.89 -9.77
CA LYS A 77 -15.20 11.61 -10.37
C LYS A 77 -14.48 10.72 -9.35
N PRO A 78 -14.89 9.43 -9.20
CA PRO A 78 -14.19 8.48 -8.34
C PRO A 78 -12.71 8.31 -8.71
N PHE A 79 -11.89 7.94 -7.73
CA PHE A 79 -10.49 7.57 -7.91
C PHE A 79 -10.38 6.09 -8.24
N ALA A 80 -9.43 5.73 -9.11
CA ALA A 80 -9.17 4.32 -9.44
C ALA A 80 -8.67 3.51 -8.22
N THR A 81 -7.82 4.13 -7.39
CA THR A 81 -7.17 3.48 -6.25
C THR A 81 -7.27 4.33 -4.98
N ASN A 82 -7.23 3.67 -3.82
CA ASN A 82 -7.19 4.35 -2.51
C ASN A 82 -5.96 5.25 -2.36
N TYR A 83 -4.81 4.83 -2.90
CA TYR A 83 -3.60 5.65 -2.91
C TYR A 83 -3.81 6.98 -3.66
N LYS A 84 -4.50 6.97 -4.81
CA LYS A 84 -4.83 8.22 -5.54
C LYS A 84 -5.78 9.12 -4.75
N LEU A 85 -6.77 8.53 -4.06
CA LEU A 85 -7.64 9.27 -3.14
C LEU A 85 -6.84 9.89 -1.99
N TRP A 86 -5.93 9.13 -1.37
CA TRP A 86 -5.07 9.62 -0.29
C TRP A 86 -4.13 10.74 -0.75
N ARG A 87 -3.47 10.58 -1.91
CA ARG A 87 -2.64 11.63 -2.53
C ARG A 87 -3.44 12.92 -2.76
N HIS A 88 -4.69 12.79 -3.19
CA HIS A 88 -5.57 13.93 -3.34
C HIS A 88 -6.03 14.51 -1.99
N ALA A 89 -6.35 13.67 -1.01
CA ALA A 89 -6.71 14.10 0.35
C ALA A 89 -5.63 14.99 0.97
N ALA A 90 -4.35 14.69 0.74
CA ALA A 90 -3.23 15.50 1.20
C ALA A 90 -3.24 16.96 0.67
N GLN A 91 -4.03 17.28 -0.37
CA GLN A 91 -4.21 18.65 -0.86
C GLN A 91 -5.18 19.46 0.01
N HIS A 92 -6.03 18.79 0.79
CA HIS A 92 -6.99 19.43 1.69
C HIS A 92 -6.43 19.63 3.11
N VAL A 93 -5.39 18.88 3.46
CA VAL A 93 -4.78 18.90 4.79
C VAL A 93 -3.71 19.99 4.87
N ARG A 94 -3.94 20.96 5.76
CA ARG A 94 -2.96 22.01 6.05
C ARG A 94 -1.73 21.42 6.72
N CYS A 95 -0.58 21.97 6.36
CA CYS A 95 0.72 21.60 6.89
C CYS A 95 1.43 22.89 7.30
N GLY A 96 2.21 22.82 8.38
CA GLY A 96 3.06 23.92 8.86
C GLY A 96 4.52 23.50 8.96
N GLU A 97 4.89 22.41 8.29
CA GLU A 97 6.22 21.82 8.39
C GLU A 97 7.22 22.54 7.48
N VAL A 98 8.48 22.50 7.89
CA VAL A 98 9.61 23.05 7.14
C VAL A 98 10.59 21.94 6.84
N CYS A 99 11.04 21.82 5.58
CA CYS A 99 12.06 20.83 5.25
C CYS A 99 13.40 21.23 5.88
N VAL A 100 13.97 20.40 6.76
CA VAL A 100 15.24 20.70 7.44
C VAL A 100 16.49 20.57 6.56
N ILE A 101 16.31 20.06 5.33
CA ILE A 101 17.38 19.93 4.34
C ILE A 101 17.54 21.25 3.58
N CYS A 102 16.45 21.83 3.08
CA CYS A 102 16.47 23.04 2.24
C CYS A 102 15.79 24.28 2.86
N PHE A 103 15.24 24.16 4.08
CA PHE A 103 14.55 25.20 4.85
C PHE A 103 13.31 25.79 4.15
N LYS A 104 12.69 25.06 3.23
CA LYS A 104 11.45 25.48 2.56
C LYS A 104 10.23 25.18 3.46
N PRO A 105 9.37 26.17 3.74
CA PRO A 105 8.08 25.95 4.41
C PRO A 105 7.02 25.42 3.43
N PHE A 106 6.06 24.66 3.94
CA PHE A 106 4.96 24.09 3.16
C PHE A 106 3.63 24.39 3.82
N GLU A 107 2.62 24.77 3.04
CA GLU A 107 1.28 25.09 3.54
C GLU A 107 0.34 23.88 3.55
N PHE A 108 0.64 22.88 2.71
CA PHE A 108 -0.20 21.69 2.55
C PHE A 108 0.63 20.41 2.60
N ALA A 109 0.03 19.34 3.12
CA ALA A 109 0.70 18.05 3.26
C ALA A 109 1.18 17.51 1.89
N SER A 110 0.38 17.71 0.84
CA SER A 110 0.74 17.30 -0.52
C SER A 110 2.05 17.94 -1.02
N GLU A 111 2.37 19.15 -0.59
CA GLU A 111 3.55 19.88 -1.04
C GLU A 111 4.82 19.31 -0.41
N ILE A 112 4.82 19.07 0.91
CA ILE A 112 5.98 18.51 1.61
C ILE A 112 6.23 17.05 1.21
N ILE A 113 5.17 16.25 1.04
CA ILE A 113 5.29 14.85 0.60
C ILE A 113 5.94 14.81 -0.79
N ARG A 114 5.40 15.58 -1.74
CA ARG A 114 5.95 15.64 -3.10
C ARG A 114 7.38 16.19 -3.11
N HIS A 115 7.65 17.22 -2.31
CA HIS A 115 8.98 17.80 -2.20
C HIS A 115 10.02 16.76 -1.76
N CYS A 116 9.73 15.98 -0.72
CA CYS A 116 10.66 14.95 -0.24
C CYS A 116 10.84 13.81 -1.23
N GLU A 117 9.76 13.35 -1.88
CA GLU A 117 9.83 12.32 -2.93
C GLU A 117 10.70 12.74 -4.12
N GLU A 118 10.59 14.00 -4.56
CA GLU A 118 11.27 14.51 -5.75
C GLU A 118 12.72 14.94 -5.46
N ASN A 119 12.99 15.54 -4.30
CA ASN A 119 14.26 16.24 -4.05
C ASN A 119 15.19 15.51 -3.07
N HIS A 120 14.66 14.66 -2.19
CA HIS A 120 15.43 14.08 -1.07
C HIS A 120 15.40 12.55 -1.04
N ARG A 121 15.07 11.90 -2.16
CA ARG A 121 14.94 10.43 -2.22
C ARG A 121 16.24 9.68 -1.91
N THR A 122 17.37 10.27 -2.28
CA THR A 122 18.71 9.68 -2.11
C THR A 122 19.48 10.25 -0.92
N GLU A 123 18.87 11.18 -0.18
CA GLU A 123 19.52 11.79 0.98
C GLU A 123 19.67 10.79 2.12
N SER A 124 20.77 10.89 2.86
CA SER A 124 21.09 9.99 3.96
C SER A 124 21.60 10.75 5.19
N GLY A 125 21.63 10.07 6.33
CA GLY A 125 22.07 10.65 7.60
C GLY A 125 20.94 11.31 8.41
N ARG A 126 21.31 12.05 9.46
CA ARG A 126 20.40 12.48 10.52
C ARG A 126 19.23 13.34 10.02
N LYS A 127 19.48 14.24 9.06
CA LYS A 127 18.42 15.08 8.48
C LYS A 127 17.41 14.25 7.67
N ALA A 128 17.87 13.25 6.94
CA ALA A 128 16.99 12.36 6.17
C ALA A 128 16.14 11.50 7.12
N THR A 129 16.70 10.99 8.21
CA THR A 129 15.93 10.28 9.26
C THR A 129 14.85 11.16 9.85
N TYR A 130 15.19 12.39 10.26
CA TYR A 130 14.21 13.35 10.76
C TYR A 130 13.09 13.62 9.74
N MET A 131 13.45 13.91 8.48
CA MET A 131 12.46 14.15 7.43
C MET A 131 11.56 12.94 7.19
N LYS A 132 12.09 11.72 7.30
CA LYS A 132 11.30 10.49 7.19
C LYS A 132 10.26 10.41 8.31
N GLU A 133 10.65 10.63 9.55
CA GLU A 133 9.73 10.64 10.71
C GLU A 133 8.66 11.73 10.56
N THR A 134 9.05 12.94 10.14
CA THR A 134 8.09 14.02 9.83
C THR A 134 7.11 13.62 8.74
N LEU A 135 7.55 12.97 7.67
CA LEU A 135 6.66 12.52 6.60
C LEU A 135 5.71 11.42 7.05
N GLU A 136 6.16 10.50 7.91
CA GLU A 136 5.30 9.48 8.51
C GLU A 136 4.21 10.13 9.36
N GLU A 137 4.57 11.15 10.16
CA GLU A 137 3.59 11.90 10.96
C GLU A 137 2.59 12.68 10.08
N VAL A 138 3.07 13.42 9.09
CA VAL A 138 2.20 14.11 8.12
C VAL A 138 1.28 13.11 7.42
N SER A 139 1.79 11.95 7.04
CA SER A 139 1.01 10.90 6.39
C SER A 139 -0.08 10.33 7.31
N ARG A 140 0.22 10.13 8.60
CA ARG A 140 -0.78 9.75 9.60
C ARG A 140 -1.88 10.80 9.72
N ARG A 141 -1.52 12.09 9.81
CA ARG A 141 -2.49 13.20 9.87
C ARG A 141 -3.42 13.20 8.64
N VAL A 142 -2.87 13.04 7.43
CA VAL A 142 -3.66 12.94 6.19
C VAL A 142 -4.65 11.78 6.24
N THR A 143 -4.20 10.62 6.68
CA THR A 143 -5.04 9.42 6.82
C THR A 143 -6.16 9.66 7.83
N SER A 144 -5.86 10.18 9.02
CA SER A 144 -6.85 10.50 10.05
C SER A 144 -7.90 11.50 9.55
N GLU A 145 -7.49 12.59 8.90
CA GLU A 145 -8.43 13.57 8.34
C GLU A 145 -9.29 12.99 7.22
N LEU A 146 -8.72 12.13 6.37
CA LEU A 146 -9.48 11.44 5.34
C LEU A 146 -10.57 10.54 5.95
N TYR A 147 -10.26 9.78 7.01
CA TYR A 147 -11.26 8.95 7.69
C TYR A 147 -12.34 9.79 8.38
N ALA A 148 -11.96 10.86 9.08
CA ALA A 148 -12.91 11.78 9.69
C ALA A 148 -13.84 12.41 8.64
N ALA A 149 -13.30 12.83 7.50
CA ALA A 149 -14.08 13.37 6.39
C ALA A 149 -15.03 12.32 5.79
N LYS A 150 -14.59 11.07 5.63
CA LYS A 150 -15.46 9.96 5.17
C LYS A 150 -16.63 9.73 6.12
N ALA A 151 -16.39 9.67 7.42
CA ALA A 151 -17.44 9.50 8.42
C ALA A 151 -18.49 10.63 8.32
N ALA A 152 -18.03 11.89 8.28
CA ALA A 152 -18.92 13.04 8.11
C ALA A 152 -19.67 13.06 6.77
N PHE A 153 -19.05 12.56 5.69
CA PHE A 153 -19.68 12.44 4.38
C PHE A 153 -20.81 11.39 4.39
N MET A 154 -20.60 10.25 5.04
CA MET A 154 -21.63 9.21 5.18
C MET A 154 -22.82 9.71 6.00
N GLU A 155 -22.57 10.39 7.11
CA GLU A 155 -23.63 10.94 7.97
C GLU A 155 -24.55 11.93 7.21
N ARG A 156 -23.95 12.84 6.41
CA ARG A 156 -24.70 13.77 5.55
C ARG A 156 -25.55 13.05 4.50
N SER A 157 -25.03 11.96 3.94
CA SER A 157 -25.71 11.21 2.88
C SER A 157 -26.96 10.49 3.41
N ILE A 158 -26.91 10.00 4.66
CA ILE A 158 -28.04 9.33 5.33
C ILE A 158 -29.14 10.34 5.68
N LEU A 159 -28.77 11.52 6.20
CA LEU A 159 -29.73 12.55 6.59
C LEU A 159 -30.43 13.19 5.38
N GLY A 160 -29.72 13.43 4.27
CA GLY A 160 -30.29 14.01 3.05
C GLY A 160 -31.38 13.13 2.42
N SER A 161 -31.24 11.81 2.52
CA SER A 161 -32.13 10.83 1.87
C SER A 161 -33.51 10.70 2.53
N LYS A 162 -33.74 11.26 3.73
CA LYS A 162 -35.02 11.12 4.46
C LYS A 162 -36.05 12.21 4.16
N SER A 163 -35.70 13.27 3.43
CA SER A 163 -36.52 14.50 3.37
C SER A 163 -37.49 14.63 2.19
N GLU A 164 -37.44 13.78 1.15
CA GLU A 164 -38.26 13.96 -0.06
C GLU A 164 -39.21 12.81 -0.41
N SER A 165 -39.44 11.85 0.48
CA SER A 165 -40.55 10.90 0.33
C SER A 165 -41.85 11.50 0.87
N LYS A 166 -42.24 12.68 0.38
CA LYS A 166 -43.61 13.19 0.55
C LYS A 166 -44.50 12.27 -0.27
N LYS A 167 -45.03 11.23 0.40
CA LYS A 167 -46.04 10.31 -0.13
C LYS A 167 -47.06 11.12 -0.94
N ARG A 168 -47.01 11.00 -2.26
CA ARG A 168 -48.19 11.29 -3.08
C ARG A 168 -49.24 10.27 -2.63
N THR A 169 -50.26 10.74 -1.93
CA THR A 169 -51.53 10.02 -1.80
C THR A 169 -51.97 9.70 -3.22
N ARG A 170 -51.89 8.40 -3.57
CA ARG A 170 -52.43 7.87 -4.81
C ARG A 170 -53.92 7.80 -4.59
N ASP A 171 -54.65 8.78 -5.08
CA ASP A 171 -56.10 8.68 -5.18
C ASP A 171 -56.42 7.46 -6.06
N GLU A 172 -57.31 6.61 -5.55
CA GLU A 172 -57.79 5.40 -6.19
C GLU A 172 -58.50 5.75 -7.50
N ALA A 173 -57.84 5.47 -8.62
CA ALA A 173 -58.52 5.28 -9.89
C ALA A 173 -58.45 3.78 -10.23
N SER A 174 -59.55 3.09 -9.92
CA SER A 174 -59.92 1.81 -10.52
C SER A 174 -60.10 2.02 -12.02
N MET A 175 -59.37 1.30 -12.87
CA MET A 175 -59.81 0.93 -14.22
C MET A 175 -59.19 -0.40 -14.62
N ASP A 176 -60.07 -1.37 -14.84
CA ASP A 176 -59.82 -2.62 -15.53
C ASP A 176 -59.37 -2.36 -16.97
N SER A 177 -58.36 -3.09 -17.44
CA SER A 177 -58.20 -3.41 -18.86
C SER A 177 -57.28 -4.61 -19.02
N GLU A 178 -57.92 -5.71 -19.38
CA GLU A 178 -57.32 -6.88 -20.03
C GLU A 178 -56.69 -6.47 -21.36
N GLY A 179 -55.63 -7.17 -21.77
CA GLY A 179 -55.29 -7.26 -23.19
C GLY A 179 -53.80 -7.26 -23.53
N SER A 180 -53.34 -8.45 -23.87
CA SER A 180 -52.48 -8.74 -25.03
C SER A 180 -50.97 -8.82 -24.82
N GLU A 181 -50.56 -10.08 -24.85
CA GLU A 181 -49.27 -10.64 -25.25
C GLU A 181 -48.72 -10.01 -26.54
N ALA A 182 -47.42 -9.77 -26.58
CA ALA A 182 -46.62 -9.87 -27.80
C ALA A 182 -45.14 -10.10 -27.45
N GLN A 183 -44.61 -11.21 -27.96
CA GLN A 183 -43.20 -11.58 -28.00
C GLN A 183 -42.39 -10.61 -28.87
N GLY A 184 -41.10 -10.46 -28.57
CA GLY A 184 -40.09 -9.84 -29.44
C GLY A 184 -38.75 -9.85 -28.73
N GLU A 185 -37.98 -10.94 -28.86
CA GLU A 185 -36.87 -11.09 -29.83
C GLU A 185 -35.54 -10.49 -29.37
N LYS A 186 -34.65 -11.44 -29.03
CA LYS A 186 -33.20 -11.49 -29.24
C LYS A 186 -32.49 -10.27 -29.82
N SER A 187 -31.38 -9.91 -29.16
CA SER A 187 -30.15 -9.58 -29.86
C SER A 187 -28.93 -9.88 -28.99
N ASP A 188 -28.21 -10.93 -29.39
CA ASP A 188 -26.84 -11.24 -29.00
C ASP A 188 -25.88 -10.16 -29.52
N ALA A 189 -24.86 -9.79 -28.73
CA ALA A 189 -23.64 -9.20 -29.27
C ALA A 189 -22.43 -9.46 -28.34
N LEU A 190 -21.63 -10.44 -28.75
CA LEU A 190 -20.25 -10.67 -28.35
C LEU A 190 -19.37 -9.45 -28.67
N THR A 191 -18.45 -9.07 -27.78
CA THR A 191 -17.08 -8.73 -28.22
C THR A 191 -16.07 -8.90 -27.09
N ALA A 192 -15.10 -9.77 -27.36
CA ALA A 192 -13.84 -9.91 -26.63
C ALA A 192 -12.89 -8.75 -26.97
N GLN A 193 -11.95 -8.42 -26.08
CA GLN A 193 -10.55 -8.25 -26.46
C GLN A 193 -9.63 -8.22 -25.24
N ASP A 194 -8.71 -9.18 -25.26
CA ASP A 194 -7.49 -9.27 -24.47
C ASP A 194 -6.62 -8.01 -24.64
N SER A 195 -6.02 -7.54 -23.54
CA SER A 195 -4.90 -6.60 -23.61
C SER A 195 -3.78 -7.08 -22.70
N GLN A 196 -2.93 -7.94 -23.27
CA GLN A 196 -1.59 -8.24 -22.75
C GLN A 196 -0.67 -7.04 -23.00
N CYS A 197 -0.11 -6.48 -21.93
CA CYS A 197 1.00 -5.53 -22.01
C CYS A 197 2.19 -6.07 -21.23
N HIS A 198 2.98 -6.94 -21.87
CA HIS A 198 4.36 -7.20 -21.46
C HIS A 198 5.26 -6.10 -22.03
N THR A 199 5.99 -5.38 -21.18
CA THR A 199 7.23 -4.73 -21.63
C THR A 199 8.24 -4.75 -20.50
N THR A 200 9.13 -5.73 -20.58
CA THR A 200 10.38 -5.83 -19.82
C THR A 200 11.36 -4.77 -20.32
N GLY A 201 11.62 -3.75 -19.49
CA GLY A 201 12.72 -2.80 -19.70
C GLY A 201 13.89 -3.13 -18.79
N ILE A 202 14.82 -3.94 -19.28
CA ILE A 202 16.14 -4.16 -18.66
C ILE A 202 16.98 -2.92 -18.96
N VAL A 203 17.31 -2.12 -17.95
CA VAL A 203 18.27 -1.02 -18.07
C VAL A 203 19.62 -1.52 -17.55
N SER A 204 20.54 -1.77 -18.47
CA SER A 204 21.94 -2.06 -18.17
C SER A 204 22.64 -0.81 -17.64
N HIS A 205 23.24 -0.90 -16.46
CA HIS A 205 24.17 0.11 -15.93
C HIS A 205 25.58 -0.07 -16.53
N PRO A 206 26.26 1.00 -16.96
CA PRO A 206 27.68 0.95 -17.27
C PRO A 206 28.52 0.96 -15.99
N ILE A 207 29.42 -0.01 -15.89
CA ILE A 207 30.47 -0.11 -14.87
C ILE A 207 31.56 0.91 -15.23
N HIS A 208 31.71 1.96 -14.43
CA HIS A 208 32.91 2.79 -14.46
C HIS A 208 34.02 2.08 -13.67
N GLN A 209 35.02 1.56 -14.39
CA GLN A 209 36.33 1.28 -13.83
C GLN A 209 37.06 2.61 -13.63
N LEU A 210 37.53 2.87 -12.42
CA LEU A 210 38.56 3.87 -12.16
C LEU A 210 39.83 3.13 -11.71
N SER A 211 40.90 3.52 -12.39
CA SER A 211 42.29 3.09 -12.26
C SER A 211 42.94 3.60 -10.98
#